data_AF-A0A0N4WVF9-F1
#
_entry.id   AF-A0A0N4WVF9-F1
#
_cell.length_a   1.000
_cell.length_b   1.000
_cell.length_c   1.000
_cell.angle_alpha   90.00
_cell.angle_beta   90.00
_cell.angle_gamma   90.00
#
_symmetry.space_group_name_H-M   'P 1'
#
loop_
_entity.id
_entity.type
_entity.pdbx_description
1 polymer ?
#
loop_
_entity_poly.entity_id
_entity_poly.type
_entity_poly.pdbx_seq_one_letter_code
_entity_poly.pdbx_strand_id
1 'polypeptide(L)'
;MSESWISIEPRPYNVGPKIVPADLRIHPCCGRAQGVAGCQHSESHVTDTIRESVLLEFQATPEPTGPGDPRSDAFYALDCEFVYTTVGKEAARITVVDSYGNEVMDCVFRPEHELVDPNTRYSGLTGEEIAHTDKKLGDIREMLFKMVNSETLLIGHALENDLKALRIVHDNVIDTSVLFS
;
A
#
# COMPACT_ATOMS: atom_id res chain seq x y z
N MET A 1 21.44 43.30 15.84
CA MET A 1 22.29 42.41 16.67
C MET A 1 21.95 40.99 16.25
N SER A 2 22.94 40.28 15.73
CA SER A 2 22.83 38.99 15.06
C SER A 2 22.73 37.84 16.07
N GLU A 3 21.69 37.02 15.96
CA GLU A 3 21.64 35.72 16.65
C GLU A 3 22.05 34.61 15.68
N SER A 4 23.08 33.88 16.09
CA SER A 4 23.71 32.79 15.35
C SER A 4 23.13 31.46 15.84
N TRP A 5 22.49 30.72 14.95
CA TRP A 5 22.07 29.34 15.21
C TRP A 5 23.27 28.43 14.94
N ILE A 6 23.80 27.81 16.00
CA ILE A 6 24.88 26.83 15.92
C ILE A 6 24.30 25.53 15.34
N SER A 7 24.66 25.19 14.11
CA SER A 7 24.47 23.84 13.56
C SER A 7 25.30 22.84 14.36
N ILE A 8 24.64 21.89 15.00
CA ILE A 8 25.29 20.73 15.63
C ILE A 8 25.38 19.62 14.58
N GLU A 9 26.52 19.51 13.92
CA GLU A 9 26.81 18.33 13.08
C GLU A 9 27.00 17.09 13.98
N PRO A 10 26.45 15.91 13.60
CA PRO A 10 26.65 14.70 14.37
C PRO A 10 28.10 14.21 14.23
N ARG A 11 28.80 14.08 15.37
CA ARG A 11 30.15 13.51 15.38
C ARG A 11 30.15 12.06 14.86
N PRO A 12 31.11 11.66 14.02
CA PRO A 12 31.25 10.26 13.64
C PRO A 12 31.63 9.44 14.88
N TYR A 13 30.81 8.45 15.22
CA TYR A 13 31.13 7.50 16.26
C TYR A 13 32.32 6.65 15.81
N ASN A 14 33.47 6.89 16.43
CA ASN A 14 34.67 6.10 16.23
C ASN A 14 34.45 4.70 16.87
N VAL A 15 34.06 3.72 16.07
CA VAL A 15 33.90 2.33 16.49
C VAL A 15 35.23 1.59 16.31
N GLY A 16 36.04 1.58 17.37
CA GLY A 16 37.01 0.49 17.56
C GLY A 16 36.28 -0.86 17.64
N PRO A 17 36.99 -1.99 17.48
CA PRO A 17 36.37 -3.31 17.48
C PRO A 17 35.72 -3.56 18.85
N LYS A 18 34.39 -3.45 18.90
CA LYS A 18 33.63 -3.73 20.12
C LYS A 18 33.60 -5.23 20.32
N ILE A 19 34.17 -5.67 21.44
CA ILE A 19 34.01 -7.04 21.96
C ILE A 19 32.52 -7.23 22.21
N VAL A 20 31.84 -7.96 21.34
CA VAL A 20 30.42 -8.30 21.47
C VAL A 20 30.33 -9.46 22.47
N PRO A 21 29.57 -9.34 23.57
CA PRO A 21 29.32 -10.46 24.48
C PRO A 21 28.66 -11.61 23.70
N ALA A 22 29.11 -12.84 23.93
CA ALA A 22 28.65 -14.03 23.19
C ALA A 22 27.12 -14.27 23.29
N ASP A 23 26.46 -13.71 24.30
CA ASP A 23 25.03 -13.87 24.55
C ASP A 23 24.17 -12.66 24.12
N LEU A 24 24.76 -11.67 23.43
CA LEU A 24 24.03 -10.49 22.98
C LEU A 24 23.08 -10.86 21.82
N ARG A 25 21.80 -11.06 22.13
CA ARG A 25 20.77 -11.28 21.11
C ARG A 25 20.53 -9.99 20.33
N ILE A 26 20.47 -10.10 19.02
CA ILE A 26 20.31 -8.97 18.10
C ILE A 26 18.98 -9.08 17.37
N HIS A 27 18.29 -7.96 17.16
CA HIS A 27 17.11 -7.90 16.31
C HIS A 27 17.53 -8.01 14.83
N PRO A 28 17.02 -8.99 14.06
CA PRO A 28 17.41 -9.17 12.66
C PRO A 28 16.98 -8.00 11.77
N CYS A 29 15.94 -7.25 12.16
CA CYS A 29 15.44 -6.12 11.38
C CYS A 29 16.40 -4.92 11.33
N CYS A 30 17.17 -4.67 12.39
CA CYS A 30 17.96 -3.44 12.51
C CYS A 30 19.37 -3.65 13.08
N GLY A 31 19.76 -4.88 13.38
CA GLY A 31 21.09 -5.19 13.92
C GLY A 31 21.33 -4.62 15.33
N ARG A 32 20.29 -4.12 16.02
CA ARG A 32 20.40 -3.59 17.38
C ARG A 32 20.22 -4.69 18.43
N ALA A 33 20.90 -4.53 19.57
CA ALA A 33 20.79 -5.46 20.70
C ALA A 33 19.36 -5.51 21.26
N GLN A 34 18.90 -6.68 21.71
CA GLN A 34 17.65 -6.81 22.46
C GLN A 34 17.73 -5.99 23.76
N GLY A 35 16.63 -5.30 24.10
CA GLY A 35 16.54 -4.44 25.28
C GLY A 35 16.90 -2.96 25.07
N VAL A 36 17.35 -2.57 23.86
CA VAL A 36 17.44 -1.15 23.48
C VAL A 36 16.13 -0.66 22.87
N ALA A 37 15.95 0.66 22.78
CA ALA A 37 14.84 1.24 22.03
C ALA A 37 14.79 0.69 20.59
N GLY A 38 13.58 0.43 20.11
CA GLY A 38 13.32 -0.08 18.77
C GLY A 38 13.95 0.79 17.69
N CYS A 39 14.19 0.20 16.52
CA CYS A 39 14.67 0.97 15.36
C CYS A 39 13.61 1.89 14.76
N GLN A 40 12.33 1.61 15.04
CA GLN A 40 11.19 2.42 14.68
C GLN A 40 10.18 2.37 15.82
N HIS A 41 9.44 3.47 15.97
CA HIS A 41 8.37 3.62 16.94
C HIS A 41 7.22 4.33 16.21
N SER A 42 6.00 3.96 16.57
CA SER A 42 4.79 4.70 16.20
C SER A 42 4.01 5.00 17.47
N GLU A 43 3.27 6.10 17.47
CA GLU A 43 2.40 6.48 18.59
C GLU A 43 1.16 5.56 18.68
N SER A 44 0.83 4.87 17.60
CA SER A 44 -0.33 3.99 17.49
C SER A 44 0.04 2.59 17.02
N HIS A 45 -0.70 1.58 17.51
CA HIS A 45 -0.64 0.23 16.95
C HIS A 45 -1.60 0.14 15.77
N VAL A 46 -1.13 -0.44 14.68
CA VAL A 46 -1.91 -0.69 13.45
C VAL A 46 -2.03 -2.19 13.22
N THR A 47 -3.16 -2.63 12.66
CA THR A 47 -3.44 -4.05 12.37
C THR A 47 -3.74 -4.23 10.89
N ASP A 48 -3.34 -5.38 10.35
CA ASP A 48 -3.67 -5.80 8.98
C ASP A 48 -4.88 -6.76 8.96
N THR A 49 -5.61 -6.87 10.08
CA THR A 49 -6.77 -7.76 10.19
C THR A 49 -8.00 -7.11 9.59
N ILE A 50 -8.61 -7.77 8.59
CA ILE A 50 -9.89 -7.36 8.01
C ILE A 50 -11.01 -7.67 9.00
N ARG A 51 -11.90 -6.69 9.22
CA ARG A 51 -13.12 -6.88 10.03
C ARG A 51 -14.14 -7.71 9.27
N GLU A 52 -14.85 -8.58 9.99
CA GLU A 52 -15.90 -9.44 9.42
C GLU A 52 -16.98 -8.64 8.67
N SER A 53 -17.35 -7.45 9.17
CA SER A 53 -18.34 -6.59 8.51
C SER A 53 -17.96 -6.19 7.08
N VAL A 54 -16.65 -6.05 6.80
CA VAL A 54 -16.14 -5.64 5.48
C VAL A 54 -16.30 -6.76 4.45
N LEU A 55 -16.44 -8.03 4.88
CA LEU A 55 -16.61 -9.16 3.97
C LEU A 55 -17.91 -9.04 3.14
N LEU A 56 -18.92 -8.36 3.67
CA LEU A 56 -20.20 -8.13 2.98
C LEU A 56 -20.12 -7.05 1.88
N GLU A 57 -19.01 -6.31 1.83
CA GLU A 57 -18.84 -5.17 0.92
C GLU A 57 -18.03 -5.49 -0.33
N PHE A 58 -17.53 -6.73 -0.42
CA PHE A 58 -16.81 -7.22 -1.58
C PHE A 58 -17.73 -7.28 -2.79
N GLN A 59 -17.22 -6.82 -3.92
CA GLN A 59 -17.92 -6.85 -5.20
C GLN A 59 -17.11 -7.67 -6.19
N ALA A 60 -17.75 -8.65 -6.83
CA ALA A 60 -17.16 -9.30 -7.98
C ALA A 60 -17.03 -8.31 -9.13
N THR A 61 -15.95 -8.41 -9.91
CA THR A 61 -15.85 -7.71 -11.20
C THR A 61 -17.06 -8.04 -12.07
N PRO A 62 -17.59 -7.07 -12.83
CA PRO A 62 -18.79 -7.30 -13.62
C PRO A 62 -18.55 -8.33 -14.72
N GLU A 63 -19.60 -9.06 -15.11
CA GLU A 63 -19.54 -9.92 -16.28
C GLU A 63 -19.31 -9.11 -17.59
N PRO A 64 -18.78 -9.74 -18.64
CA PRO A 64 -18.72 -9.15 -19.96
C PRO A 64 -20.12 -8.74 -20.43
N THR A 65 -20.20 -7.59 -21.11
CA THR A 65 -21.46 -7.10 -21.71
C THR A 65 -21.90 -7.93 -22.91
N GLY A 66 -21.00 -8.74 -23.48
CA GLY A 66 -21.27 -9.69 -24.55
C GLY A 66 -19.98 -10.26 -25.17
N PRO A 67 -20.10 -11.12 -26.21
CA PRO A 67 -18.97 -11.85 -26.84
C PRO A 67 -17.90 -11.00 -27.55
N GLY A 68 -17.95 -9.68 -27.44
CA GLY A 68 -16.98 -8.74 -28.01
C GLY A 68 -16.76 -7.54 -27.11
N ASP A 69 -16.96 -7.73 -25.81
CA ASP A 69 -16.63 -6.72 -24.81
C ASP A 69 -15.12 -6.46 -24.85
N PRO A 70 -14.66 -5.25 -25.19
CA PRO A 70 -13.23 -4.97 -25.34
C PRO A 70 -12.45 -5.16 -24.03
N ARG A 71 -13.12 -5.18 -22.87
CA ARG A 71 -12.49 -5.43 -21.57
C ARG A 71 -12.03 -6.88 -21.42
N SER A 72 -12.68 -7.84 -22.10
CA SER A 72 -12.37 -9.26 -21.97
C SER A 72 -11.01 -9.64 -22.56
N ASP A 73 -10.57 -8.95 -23.61
CA ASP A 73 -9.26 -9.17 -24.25
C ASP A 73 -8.16 -8.27 -23.66
N ALA A 74 -8.50 -7.43 -22.68
CA ALA A 74 -7.57 -6.50 -22.06
C ALA A 74 -6.78 -7.17 -20.93
N PHE A 75 -5.57 -6.66 -20.71
CA PHE A 75 -4.80 -6.96 -19.53
C PHE A 75 -4.17 -5.69 -18.96
N TYR A 76 -4.14 -5.59 -17.64
CA TYR A 76 -3.69 -4.42 -16.91
C TYR A 76 -2.78 -4.83 -15.77
N ALA A 77 -1.74 -4.02 -15.51
CA ALA A 77 -1.03 -4.12 -14.24
C ALA A 77 -1.64 -3.15 -13.23
N LEU A 78 -1.83 -3.60 -12.00
CA LEU A 78 -2.48 -2.85 -10.92
C LEU A 78 -1.60 -2.87 -9.67
N ASP A 79 -1.53 -1.72 -9.01
CA ASP A 79 -0.84 -1.55 -7.73
C ASP A 79 -1.59 -0.51 -6.88
N CYS A 80 -1.61 -0.71 -5.57
CA CYS A 80 -2.21 0.24 -4.61
C CYS A 80 -1.19 0.71 -3.57
N GLU A 81 -1.34 1.97 -3.16
CA GLU A 81 -0.60 2.50 -2.02
C GLU A 81 -1.48 2.51 -0.78
N PHE A 82 -0.89 2.09 0.34
CA PHE A 82 -1.60 1.84 1.59
C PHE A 82 -1.25 2.84 2.68
N VAL A 83 -2.27 3.21 3.44
CA VAL A 83 -2.20 4.08 4.61
C VAL A 83 -2.75 3.36 5.83
N TYR A 84 -2.47 3.88 7.02
CA TYR A 84 -3.00 3.35 8.26
C TYR A 84 -4.11 4.24 8.80
N THR A 85 -5.21 3.60 9.20
CA THR A 85 -6.38 4.25 9.79
C THR A 85 -6.72 3.63 11.14
N THR A 86 -7.73 4.18 11.80
CA THR A 86 -8.21 3.70 13.10
C THR A 86 -8.73 2.26 13.08
N VAL A 87 -8.90 1.65 11.91
CA VAL A 87 -9.37 0.26 11.76
C VAL A 87 -8.35 -0.68 11.14
N GLY A 88 -7.18 -0.17 10.75
CA GLY A 88 -6.13 -0.97 10.13
C GLY A 88 -5.60 -0.34 8.85
N LYS A 89 -5.06 -1.19 7.97
CA LYS A 89 -4.50 -0.79 6.67
C LYS A 89 -5.62 -0.61 5.63
N GLU A 90 -5.64 0.52 4.94
CA GLU A 90 -6.57 0.82 3.84
C GLU A 90 -5.79 1.38 2.63
N ALA A 91 -6.27 1.12 1.42
CA ALA A 91 -5.69 1.72 0.23
C ALA A 91 -6.12 3.20 0.11
N ALA A 92 -5.21 4.05 -0.39
CA ALA A 92 -5.47 5.48 -0.63
C ALA A 92 -4.96 5.97 -1.99
N ARG A 93 -4.25 5.12 -2.75
CA ARG A 93 -3.98 5.35 -4.17
C ARG A 93 -4.11 4.04 -4.93
N ILE A 94 -4.57 4.13 -6.16
CA ILE A 94 -4.53 3.04 -7.13
C ILE A 94 -3.87 3.57 -8.41
N THR A 95 -3.00 2.76 -8.97
CA THR A 95 -2.41 3.00 -10.29
C THR A 95 -2.65 1.75 -11.15
N VAL A 96 -3.11 1.98 -12.38
CA VAL A 96 -3.36 0.94 -13.37
C VAL A 96 -2.69 1.33 -14.67
N VAL A 97 -1.91 0.40 -15.23
CA VAL A 97 -1.19 0.58 -16.48
C VAL A 97 -1.62 -0.45 -17.52
N ASP A 98 -1.67 -0.03 -18.79
CA ASP A 98 -1.99 -0.91 -19.92
C ASP A 98 -0.79 -1.76 -20.38
N SER A 99 -1.02 -2.58 -21.40
CA SER A 99 -0.01 -3.45 -22.02
C SER A 99 1.17 -2.73 -22.66
N TYR A 100 1.05 -1.42 -22.90
CA TYR A 100 2.11 -0.56 -23.44
C TYR A 100 2.85 0.21 -22.34
N GLY A 101 2.43 0.04 -21.07
CA GLY A 101 2.98 0.76 -19.93
C GLY A 101 2.43 2.17 -19.76
N ASN A 102 1.34 2.53 -20.46
CA ASN A 102 0.67 3.81 -20.24
C ASN A 102 -0.18 3.74 -18.99
N GLU A 103 -0.13 4.78 -18.17
CA GLU A 103 -1.04 4.97 -17.05
C GLU A 103 -2.44 5.28 -17.57
N VAL A 104 -3.37 4.36 -17.31
CA VAL A 104 -4.78 4.46 -17.72
C VAL A 104 -5.69 4.84 -16.56
N MET A 105 -5.21 4.68 -15.33
CA MET A 105 -5.85 5.17 -14.12
C MET A 105 -4.78 5.45 -13.07
N ASP A 106 -4.77 6.67 -12.53
CA ASP A 106 -4.00 7.01 -11.33
C ASP A 106 -4.84 7.94 -10.46
N CYS A 107 -5.17 7.47 -9.27
CA CYS A 107 -6.15 8.13 -8.42
C CYS A 107 -5.75 8.01 -6.96
N VAL A 108 -5.57 9.16 -6.30
CA VAL A 108 -5.60 9.26 -4.84
C VAL A 108 -7.05 9.38 -4.38
N PHE A 109 -7.42 8.60 -3.37
CA PHE A 109 -8.77 8.57 -2.82
C PHE A 109 -8.74 8.50 -1.29
N ARG A 110 -9.83 8.94 -0.68
CA ARG A 110 -9.94 9.03 0.76
C ARG A 110 -10.21 7.65 1.35
N PRO A 111 -9.45 7.22 2.39
CA PRO A 111 -9.79 6.03 3.14
C PRO A 111 -11.14 6.24 3.85
N GLU A 112 -11.83 5.14 4.15
CA GLU A 112 -13.15 5.21 4.77
C GLU A 112 -13.07 5.68 6.22
N HIS A 113 -11.98 5.33 6.90
CA HIS A 113 -11.78 5.62 8.32
C HIS A 113 -10.75 6.73 8.53
N GLU A 114 -10.72 7.25 9.75
CA GLU A 114 -9.83 8.34 10.14
C GLU A 114 -8.36 7.93 9.97
N LEU A 115 -7.62 8.76 9.23
CA LEU A 115 -6.21 8.58 8.95
C LEU A 115 -5.39 8.71 10.23
N VAL A 116 -4.56 7.70 10.51
CA VAL A 116 -3.62 7.68 11.63
C VAL A 116 -2.20 7.99 11.14
N ASP A 117 -1.78 7.36 10.04
CA ASP A 117 -0.46 7.55 9.45
C ASP A 117 -0.57 7.39 7.92
N PRO A 118 -0.16 8.41 7.12
CA PRO A 118 -0.14 8.30 5.66
C PRO A 118 0.89 7.29 5.15
N ASN A 119 1.75 6.75 6.02
CA ASN A 119 2.75 5.75 5.70
C ASN A 119 3.72 6.22 4.60
N THR A 120 3.99 7.53 4.54
CA THR A 120 4.65 8.24 3.42
C THR A 120 5.97 7.61 2.98
N ARG A 121 6.70 6.97 3.91
CA ARG A 121 7.94 6.27 3.59
C ARG A 121 7.75 5.18 2.53
N TYR A 122 6.62 4.48 2.57
CA TYR A 122 6.31 3.39 1.64
C TYR A 122 5.29 3.84 0.60
N SER A 123 4.24 4.56 1.02
CA SER A 123 3.15 4.98 0.13
C SER A 123 3.49 6.15 -0.78
N GLY A 124 4.50 6.96 -0.42
CA GLY A 124 4.77 8.25 -1.05
C GLY A 124 3.69 9.33 -0.83
N LEU A 125 2.57 9.00 -0.18
CA LEU A 125 1.44 9.90 0.02
C LEU A 125 1.65 10.82 1.23
N THR A 126 1.22 12.06 1.10
CA THR A 126 1.10 13.01 2.21
C THR A 126 -0.34 13.04 2.73
N GLY A 127 -0.50 13.42 4.01
CA GLY A 127 -1.83 13.64 4.59
C GLY A 127 -2.62 14.74 3.85
N GLU A 128 -1.93 15.72 3.25
CA GLU A 128 -2.55 16.75 2.43
C GLU A 128 -3.13 16.16 1.15
N GLU A 129 -2.39 15.38 0.37
CA GLU A 129 -2.89 14.75 -0.86
C GLU A 129 -4.16 13.91 -0.61
N ILE A 130 -4.18 13.15 0.49
CA ILE A 130 -5.33 12.35 0.91
C ILE A 130 -6.52 13.24 1.32
N ALA A 131 -6.27 14.39 1.93
CA ALA A 131 -7.32 15.31 2.35
C ALA A 131 -7.91 16.15 1.20
N HIS A 132 -7.16 16.37 0.12
CA HIS A 132 -7.59 17.18 -1.03
C HIS A 132 -8.48 16.43 -2.03
N THR A 133 -8.56 15.10 -1.95
CA THR A 133 -9.40 14.29 -2.83
C THR A 133 -10.79 14.05 -2.22
N ASP A 134 -11.82 14.19 -3.05
CA ASP A 134 -13.20 13.84 -2.71
C ASP A 134 -13.58 12.41 -3.12
N LYS A 135 -12.69 11.71 -3.86
CA LYS A 135 -12.93 10.35 -4.33
C LYS A 135 -12.95 9.38 -3.17
N LYS A 136 -13.85 8.41 -3.21
CA LYS A 136 -13.97 7.30 -2.27
C LYS A 136 -13.72 5.98 -2.96
N LEU A 137 -13.54 4.93 -2.17
CA LEU A 137 -13.38 3.57 -2.69
C LEU A 137 -14.49 3.15 -3.69
N GLY A 138 -15.74 3.58 -3.47
CA GLY A 138 -16.84 3.36 -4.40
C GLY A 138 -16.56 3.93 -5.80
N ASP A 139 -16.15 5.19 -5.86
CA ASP A 139 -15.84 5.88 -7.14
C ASP A 139 -14.69 5.17 -7.87
N ILE A 140 -13.69 4.71 -7.11
CA ILE A 140 -12.54 3.97 -7.65
C ILE A 140 -12.97 2.65 -8.27
N ARG A 141 -13.82 1.87 -7.58
CA ARG A 141 -14.37 0.63 -8.15
C ARG A 141 -15.18 0.89 -9.41
N GLU A 142 -16.04 1.91 -9.40
CA GLU A 142 -16.82 2.28 -10.58
C GLU A 142 -15.95 2.69 -11.77
N MET A 143 -14.85 3.42 -11.52
CA MET A 143 -13.88 3.76 -12.55
C MET A 143 -13.17 2.52 -13.08
N LEU A 144 -12.72 1.63 -12.20
CA LEU A 144 -12.03 0.40 -12.57
C LEU A 144 -12.95 -0.54 -13.37
N PHE A 145 -14.22 -0.71 -12.95
CA PHE A 145 -15.19 -1.58 -13.62
C PHE A 145 -15.62 -1.09 -15.01
N LYS A 146 -15.32 0.17 -15.38
CA LYS A 146 -15.49 0.64 -16.77
C LYS A 146 -14.45 0.06 -17.73
N MET A 147 -13.33 -0.41 -17.22
CA MET A 147 -12.23 -0.97 -18.00
C MET A 147 -11.92 -2.45 -17.67
N VAL A 148 -12.37 -2.94 -16.51
CA VAL A 148 -12.18 -4.33 -16.05
C VAL A 148 -13.52 -5.06 -15.98
N ASN A 149 -13.56 -6.30 -16.46
CA ASN A 149 -14.62 -7.27 -16.26
C ASN A 149 -14.06 -8.58 -15.65
N SER A 150 -14.88 -9.61 -15.47
CA SER A 150 -14.46 -10.91 -14.92
C SER A 150 -13.44 -11.68 -15.78
N GLU A 151 -13.33 -11.35 -17.07
CA GLU A 151 -12.41 -12.00 -18.02
C GLU A 151 -11.12 -11.19 -18.27
N THR A 152 -11.10 -9.89 -17.94
CA THR A 152 -9.89 -9.07 -18.00
C THR A 152 -8.76 -9.70 -17.19
N LEU A 153 -7.53 -9.70 -17.69
CA LEU A 153 -6.38 -10.25 -16.95
C LEU A 153 -5.72 -9.17 -16.10
N LEU A 154 -5.73 -9.32 -14.77
CA LEU A 154 -5.03 -8.42 -13.85
C LEU A 154 -3.66 -8.96 -13.46
N ILE A 155 -2.65 -8.10 -13.48
CA ILE A 155 -1.26 -8.45 -13.18
C ILE A 155 -0.77 -7.59 -12.00
N GLY A 156 -0.03 -8.18 -11.06
CA GLY A 156 0.58 -7.41 -9.98
C GLY A 156 1.55 -8.22 -9.12
N HIS A 157 1.92 -7.68 -7.96
CA HIS A 157 2.80 -8.33 -7.00
C HIS A 157 2.13 -8.39 -5.63
N ALA A 158 1.84 -9.61 -5.15
CA ALA A 158 1.05 -9.82 -3.94
C ALA A 158 -0.34 -9.16 -4.02
N LEU A 159 -0.97 -9.32 -5.19
CA LEU A 159 -2.20 -8.66 -5.64
C LEU A 159 -3.41 -8.96 -4.75
N GLU A 160 -3.34 -10.05 -3.98
CA GLU A 160 -4.30 -10.37 -2.91
C GLU A 160 -4.48 -9.18 -1.95
N ASN A 161 -3.43 -8.43 -1.64
CA ASN A 161 -3.50 -7.28 -0.73
C ASN A 161 -4.29 -6.12 -1.36
N ASP A 162 -4.02 -5.82 -2.63
CA ASP A 162 -4.67 -4.76 -3.39
C ASP A 162 -6.15 -5.06 -3.58
N LEU A 163 -6.49 -6.26 -4.04
CA LEU A 163 -7.88 -6.68 -4.26
C LEU A 163 -8.68 -6.71 -2.95
N LYS A 164 -8.07 -7.14 -1.84
CA LYS A 164 -8.70 -7.07 -0.51
C LYS A 164 -8.98 -5.63 -0.08
N ALA A 165 -8.03 -4.73 -0.25
CA ALA A 165 -8.22 -3.33 0.14
C ALA A 165 -9.22 -2.61 -0.76
N LEU A 166 -9.26 -2.98 -2.05
CA LEU A 166 -10.27 -2.49 -2.99
C LEU A 166 -11.65 -3.15 -2.79
N ARG A 167 -11.74 -4.21 -1.98
CA ARG A 167 -12.96 -5.02 -1.77
C ARG A 167 -13.50 -5.57 -3.09
N ILE A 168 -12.59 -6.14 -3.90
CA ILE A 168 -12.90 -6.72 -5.22
C ILE A 168 -12.63 -8.22 -5.20
N VAL A 169 -13.54 -8.98 -5.81
CA VAL A 169 -13.34 -10.40 -6.14
C VAL A 169 -13.07 -10.50 -7.63
N HIS A 170 -11.90 -11.03 -7.98
CA HIS A 170 -11.49 -11.22 -9.37
C HIS A 170 -10.57 -12.43 -9.49
N ASP A 171 -10.91 -13.36 -10.38
CA ASP A 171 -10.24 -14.67 -10.45
C ASP A 171 -9.13 -14.71 -11.51
N ASN A 172 -9.19 -13.88 -12.55
CA ASN A 172 -8.26 -13.93 -13.67
C ASN A 172 -7.00 -13.08 -13.41
N VAL A 173 -6.12 -13.58 -12.53
CA VAL A 173 -4.94 -12.86 -12.05
C VAL A 173 -3.62 -13.54 -12.41
N ILE A 174 -2.58 -12.73 -12.63
CA ILE A 174 -1.17 -13.13 -12.61
C ILE A 174 -0.49 -12.41 -11.44
N ASP A 175 -0.14 -13.17 -10.42
CA ASP A 175 0.60 -12.67 -9.27
C ASP A 175 2.09 -13.03 -9.36
N THR A 176 2.93 -12.02 -9.55
CA THR A 176 4.38 -12.20 -9.67
C THR A 176 5.04 -12.67 -8.37
N SER A 177 4.46 -12.38 -7.20
CA SER A 177 4.98 -12.86 -5.91
C SER A 177 4.83 -14.37 -5.77
N VAL A 178 3.78 -14.95 -6.37
CA VAL A 178 3.55 -16.39 -6.39
C VAL A 178 4.44 -17.08 -7.43
N LEU A 179 4.56 -16.48 -8.63
CA LEU A 179 5.36 -17.05 -9.73
C LEU A 179 6.85 -17.18 -9.43
N PHE A 180 7.41 -16.27 -8.63
CA PHE A 180 8.84 -16.22 -8.31
C PHE A 180 9.14 -16.44 -6.82
N SER A 181 8.23 -17.13 -6.11
CA SER A 181 8.38 -17.49 -4.69
C SER A 181 9.41 -18.59 -4.40
#